data_AF-A0A848WD95-F1
#
_entry.id   AF-A0A848WD95-F1
#
_cell.length_a   1.000
_cell.length_b   1.000
_cell.length_c   1.000
_cell.angle_alpha   90.00
_cell.angle_beta   90.00
_cell.angle_gamma   90.00
#
_symmetry.space_group_name_H-M   'P 1'
#
loop_
_entity.id
_entity.type
_entity.pdbx_description
1 polymer ?
#
loop_
_entity_poly.entity_id
_entity_poly.type
_entity_poly.pdbx_seq_one_letter_code
_entity_poly.pdbx_strand_id
1 'polypeptide(L)'
;NALVLGFAVNVMALLVGWHYVKQGYGILMVDAAKKRQYFRESEKRIFRVNGYVVWFLAWLVGNRAFSQQEMLNLNYYTFETPMIVLVLVGAIAVATGTMTVISLLRCWRSNGGALPYNGVFAYVASLYFWFLFMRWGIDPVWLMIVPTLHSLQYLLIVWRYQIGYEKDRAGANESLLSFMSAKFAGKAYQLNLAIFVLLGVILGAMGFWAIPILLQNVVPYDTETFGPSMFMFIIFIFINVHHFFMDNVMWRRDNPDVRKYLFN
;
A
#
# COMPACT_ATOMS: atom_id res chain seq x y z
N ASN A 1 -1.61 11.30 27.76
CA ASN A 1 -2.60 11.34 26.65
C ASN A 1 -1.99 11.50 25.26
N ALA A 2 -1.03 12.40 25.01
CA ALA A 2 -0.32 12.46 23.71
C ALA A 2 0.40 11.14 23.32
N LEU A 3 0.88 10.37 24.31
CA LEU A 3 1.46 9.03 24.11
C LEU A 3 0.51 8.05 23.41
N VAL A 4 -0.81 8.15 23.64
CA VAL A 4 -1.79 7.23 23.02
C VAL A 4 -1.90 7.49 21.53
N LEU A 5 -1.92 8.77 21.12
CA LEU A 5 -1.83 9.14 19.70
C LEU A 5 -0.48 8.68 19.11
N GLY A 6 0.58 8.77 19.91
CA GLY A 6 1.88 8.17 19.64
C GLY A 6 1.79 6.70 19.23
N PHE A 7 1.22 5.88 20.11
CA PHE A 7 1.06 4.45 19.82
C PHE A 7 0.12 4.19 18.65
N ALA A 8 -0.94 4.99 18.47
CA ALA A 8 -1.91 4.81 17.38
C ALA A 8 -1.25 4.96 16.00
N VAL A 9 -0.43 5.99 15.80
CA VAL A 9 0.31 6.19 14.54
C VAL A 9 1.32 5.08 14.33
N ASN A 10 1.96 4.65 15.42
CA ASN A 10 2.94 3.59 15.36
C ASN A 10 2.34 2.28 14.85
N VAL A 11 1.18 1.93 15.41
CA VAL A 11 0.36 0.79 14.99
C VAL A 11 -0.10 0.97 13.56
N MET A 12 -0.58 2.16 13.18
CA MET A 12 -0.95 2.44 11.80
C MET A 12 0.23 2.22 10.83
N ALA A 13 1.40 2.79 11.11
CA ALA A 13 2.59 2.65 10.28
C ALA A 13 3.05 1.18 10.18
N LEU A 14 2.95 0.44 11.29
CA LEU A 14 3.22 -1.00 11.33
C LEU A 14 2.26 -1.76 10.38
N LEU A 15 0.96 -1.58 10.54
CA LEU A 15 -0.08 -2.29 9.77
C LEU A 15 -0.04 -1.93 8.28
N VAL A 16 0.05 -0.64 7.96
CA VAL A 16 0.11 -0.12 6.60
C VAL A 16 1.37 -0.59 5.88
N GLY A 17 2.54 -0.49 6.53
CA GLY A 17 3.79 -1.00 5.96
C GLY A 17 3.70 -2.51 5.67
N TRP A 18 3.12 -3.29 6.59
CA TRP A 18 2.94 -4.73 6.40
C TRP A 18 2.05 -5.02 5.19
N HIS A 19 0.99 -4.24 5.05
CA HIS A 19 0.07 -4.36 3.92
C HIS A 19 0.76 -4.12 2.57
N TYR A 20 1.57 -3.06 2.46
CA TYR A 20 2.29 -2.74 1.22
C TYR A 20 3.24 -3.85 0.78
N VAL A 21 3.95 -4.48 1.72
CA VAL A 21 4.82 -5.62 1.43
C VAL A 21 4.05 -6.81 0.87
N LYS A 22 2.90 -7.15 1.49
CA LYS A 22 2.07 -8.26 1.02
C LYS A 22 1.57 -7.99 -0.40
N GLN A 23 1.18 -6.75 -0.68
CA GLN A 23 0.69 -6.35 -1.99
C GLN A 23 1.81 -6.39 -3.05
N GLY A 24 3.00 -5.82 -2.76
CA GLY A 24 4.14 -5.87 -3.67
C GLY A 24 4.56 -7.31 -4.01
N TYR A 25 4.57 -8.20 -3.01
CA TYR A 25 4.74 -9.65 -3.24
C TYR A 25 3.64 -10.23 -4.13
N GLY A 26 2.37 -9.91 -3.85
CA GLY A 26 1.23 -10.36 -4.65
C GLY A 26 1.33 -9.95 -6.11
N ILE A 27 1.67 -8.69 -6.39
CA ILE A 27 1.83 -8.15 -7.75
C ILE A 27 2.97 -8.88 -8.48
N LEU A 28 4.10 -9.15 -7.80
CA LEU A 28 5.18 -9.96 -8.36
C LEU A 28 4.69 -11.35 -8.79
N MET A 29 3.92 -12.03 -7.94
CA MET A 29 3.39 -13.36 -8.25
C MET A 29 2.39 -13.33 -9.41
N VAL A 30 1.54 -12.31 -9.48
CA VAL A 30 0.55 -12.16 -10.57
C VAL A 30 1.22 -11.86 -11.91
N ASP A 31 2.20 -10.95 -11.95
CA ASP A 31 2.94 -10.64 -13.18
C ASP A 31 3.73 -11.85 -13.68
N ALA A 32 4.40 -12.56 -12.76
CA ALA A 32 5.11 -13.81 -13.03
C ALA A 32 4.19 -14.88 -13.64
N ALA A 33 3.01 -15.09 -13.05
CA ALA A 33 2.03 -16.06 -13.55
C ALA A 33 1.51 -15.67 -14.95
N LYS A 34 1.16 -14.39 -15.17
CA LYS A 34 0.70 -13.90 -16.47
C LYS A 34 1.73 -14.09 -17.58
N LYS A 35 3.01 -13.90 -17.26
CA LYS A 35 4.13 -14.07 -18.20
C LYS A 35 4.64 -15.51 -18.29
N ARG A 36 4.04 -16.45 -17.55
CA ARG A 36 4.48 -17.86 -17.44
C ARG A 36 5.92 -18.02 -16.93
N GLN A 37 6.40 -17.04 -16.16
CA GLN A 37 7.74 -17.00 -15.56
C GLN A 37 7.66 -17.38 -14.09
N TYR A 38 7.48 -18.68 -13.82
CA TYR A 38 7.17 -19.14 -12.47
C TYR A 38 8.41 -19.20 -11.57
N PHE A 39 8.22 -18.74 -10.33
CA PHE A 39 9.18 -18.96 -9.25
C PHE A 39 8.93 -20.30 -8.56
N ARG A 40 9.99 -20.92 -8.04
CA ARG A 40 9.91 -22.10 -7.18
C ARG A 40 9.34 -21.74 -5.81
N GLU A 41 8.81 -22.72 -5.08
CA GLU A 41 8.26 -22.48 -3.73
C GLU A 41 9.30 -21.93 -2.75
N SER A 42 10.56 -22.33 -2.86
CA SER A 42 11.66 -21.78 -2.06
C SER A 42 11.91 -20.31 -2.37
N GLU A 43 11.87 -19.90 -3.64
CA GLU A 43 12.05 -18.51 -4.09
C GLU A 43 10.88 -17.64 -3.62
N LYS A 44 9.65 -18.15 -3.73
CA LYS A 44 8.45 -17.48 -3.18
C LYS A 44 8.56 -17.26 -1.67
N ARG A 45 9.10 -18.25 -0.93
CA ARG A 45 9.36 -18.10 0.51
C ARG A 45 10.44 -17.05 0.78
N ILE A 46 11.51 -17.02 0.00
CA ILE A 46 12.58 -16.00 0.10
C ILE A 46 11.99 -14.60 -0.08
N PHE A 47 11.18 -14.36 -1.11
CA PHE A 47 10.55 -13.04 -1.32
C PHE A 47 9.65 -12.64 -0.15
N ARG A 48 8.85 -13.56 0.40
CA ARG A 48 8.02 -13.24 1.57
C ARG A 48 8.85 -12.89 2.81
N VAL A 49 9.88 -13.70 3.09
CA VAL A 49 10.76 -13.47 4.25
C VAL A 49 11.52 -12.17 4.09
N ASN A 50 12.11 -11.92 2.93
CA ASN A 50 12.79 -10.65 2.64
C ASN A 50 11.83 -9.47 2.81
N GLY A 51 10.62 -9.56 2.26
CA GLY A 51 9.62 -8.52 2.41
C GLY A 51 9.32 -8.19 3.88
N TYR A 52 9.06 -9.20 4.71
CA TYR A 52 8.80 -8.99 6.14
C TYR A 52 10.00 -8.43 6.90
N VAL A 53 11.20 -8.92 6.63
CA VAL A 53 12.41 -8.44 7.31
C VAL A 53 12.69 -6.98 6.94
N VAL A 54 12.59 -6.64 5.67
CA VAL A 54 12.86 -5.28 5.17
C VAL A 54 11.81 -4.28 5.69
N TRP A 55 10.53 -4.67 5.72
CA TRP A 55 9.50 -3.85 6.35
C TRP A 55 9.73 -3.64 7.84
N PHE A 56 10.04 -4.71 8.57
CA PHE A 56 10.27 -4.62 10.01
C PHE A 56 11.47 -3.71 10.29
N LEU A 57 12.54 -3.84 9.51
CA LEU A 57 13.69 -2.93 9.57
C LEU A 57 13.28 -1.48 9.29
N ALA A 58 12.46 -1.23 8.26
CA ALA A 58 12.01 0.13 7.91
C ALA A 58 11.20 0.75 9.06
N TRP A 59 10.32 -0.03 9.67
CA TRP A 59 9.55 0.40 10.83
C TRP A 59 10.45 0.70 12.03
N LEU A 60 11.45 -0.13 12.33
CA LEU A 60 12.43 0.13 13.39
C LEU A 60 13.28 1.38 13.13
N VAL A 61 13.76 1.55 11.90
CA VAL A 61 14.52 2.75 11.49
C VAL A 61 13.66 4.00 11.59
N GLY A 62 12.42 3.94 11.10
CA GLY A 62 11.46 5.04 11.23
C GLY A 62 11.19 5.39 12.69
N ASN A 63 10.98 4.39 13.55
CA ASN A 63 10.81 4.61 14.99
C ASN A 63 11.99 5.34 15.62
N ARG A 64 13.23 4.97 15.26
CA ARG A 64 14.43 5.67 15.75
C ARG A 64 14.55 7.08 15.18
N ALA A 65 14.31 7.27 13.89
CA ALA A 65 14.41 8.56 13.19
C ALA A 65 13.37 9.59 13.66
N PHE A 66 12.15 9.14 13.94
CA PHE A 66 11.04 9.98 14.40
C PHE A 66 10.84 9.96 15.91
N SER A 67 11.78 9.42 16.68
CA SER A 67 11.68 9.35 18.15
C SER A 67 11.64 10.71 18.84
N GLN A 68 12.08 11.77 18.15
CA GLN A 68 12.01 13.17 18.60
C GLN A 68 11.76 14.12 17.42
N GLN A 69 10.60 14.02 16.76
CA GLN A 69 10.21 15.01 15.73
C GLN A 69 8.76 15.48 15.88
N GLU A 70 8.51 16.72 15.45
CA GLU A 70 7.17 17.25 15.26
C GLU A 70 6.58 16.75 13.94
N MET A 71 5.44 16.07 13.98
CA MET A 71 4.69 15.68 12.78
C MET A 71 3.36 16.43 12.78
N LEU A 72 3.13 17.31 11.80
CA LEU A 72 1.93 18.18 11.74
C LEU A 72 1.73 19.02 13.02
N ASN A 73 2.81 19.62 13.55
CA ASN A 73 2.82 20.41 14.79
C ASN A 73 2.40 19.63 16.05
N LEU A 74 2.57 18.31 16.03
CA LEU A 74 2.38 17.43 17.18
C LEU A 74 3.73 16.85 17.60
N ASN A 75 4.12 17.07 18.85
CA ASN A 75 5.22 16.36 19.48
C ASN A 75 4.86 14.87 19.62
N TYR A 76 5.53 14.04 18.85
CA TYR A 76 5.29 12.60 18.80
C TYR A 76 6.48 11.85 19.38
N TYR A 77 6.19 10.90 20.28
CA TYR A 77 7.19 10.04 20.91
C TYR A 77 6.95 8.58 20.51
N THR A 78 7.98 7.95 19.96
CA THR A 78 8.06 6.49 19.77
C THR A 78 8.90 5.85 20.85
N PHE A 79 9.05 4.53 20.76
CA PHE A 79 10.10 3.82 21.49
C PHE A 79 11.44 3.94 20.75
N GLU A 80 12.51 4.16 21.50
CA GLU A 80 13.86 4.13 20.97
C GLU A 80 14.22 2.68 20.58
N THR A 81 14.60 2.45 19.32
CA THR A 81 15.08 1.13 18.92
C THR A 81 16.57 0.96 19.24
N PRO A 82 16.97 -0.07 20.03
CA PRO A 82 18.37 -0.32 20.33
C PRO A 82 19.19 -0.62 19.08
N MET A 83 20.42 -0.08 19.01
CA MET A 83 21.29 -0.22 17.84
C MET A 83 21.60 -1.69 17.52
N ILE A 84 21.74 -2.55 18.53
CA ILE A 84 21.98 -3.99 18.33
C ILE A 84 20.84 -4.66 17.57
N VAL A 85 19.58 -4.28 17.84
CA VAL A 85 18.42 -4.82 17.13
C VAL A 85 18.45 -4.37 15.68
N LEU A 86 18.74 -3.09 15.42
CA LEU A 86 18.88 -2.56 14.05
C LEU A 86 19.98 -3.27 13.26
N VAL A 87 21.13 -3.52 13.87
CA VAL A 87 22.26 -4.22 13.23
C VAL A 87 21.88 -5.66 12.90
N LEU A 88 21.27 -6.38 13.85
CA LEU A 88 20.87 -7.78 13.64
C LEU A 88 19.80 -7.90 12.55
N VAL A 89 18.72 -7.11 12.64
CA VAL A 89 17.66 -7.13 11.62
C VAL A 89 18.19 -6.63 10.26
N GLY A 90 19.09 -5.65 10.26
CA GLY A 90 19.80 -5.17 9.09
C GLY A 90 20.62 -6.26 8.39
N ALA A 91 21.39 -7.05 9.16
CA ALA A 91 22.15 -8.18 8.63
C ALA A 91 21.23 -9.24 8.00
N ILE A 92 20.09 -9.55 8.64
CA ILE A 92 19.09 -10.47 8.08
C ILE A 92 18.46 -9.88 6.81
N ALA A 93 18.20 -8.57 6.78
CA ALA A 93 17.66 -7.89 5.60
C ALA A 93 18.62 -7.98 4.41
N VAL A 94 19.92 -7.77 4.65
CA VAL A 94 20.97 -7.96 3.64
C VAL A 94 21.02 -9.40 3.16
N ALA A 95 21.09 -10.38 4.07
CA ALA A 95 21.16 -11.79 3.70
C ALA A 95 19.95 -12.24 2.87
N THR A 96 18.73 -11.86 3.30
CA THR A 96 17.50 -12.17 2.56
C THR A 96 17.38 -11.40 1.25
N GLY A 97 17.88 -10.17 1.19
CA GLY A 97 17.97 -9.36 -0.03
C GLY A 97 18.89 -10.00 -1.06
N THR A 98 20.06 -10.49 -0.63
CA THR A 98 20.98 -11.25 -1.49
C THR A 98 20.31 -12.50 -2.04
N MET A 99 19.59 -13.26 -1.22
CA MET A 99 18.82 -14.43 -1.68
C MET A 99 17.72 -14.05 -2.67
N THR A 100 17.03 -12.93 -2.47
CA THR A 100 16.05 -12.37 -3.42
C THR A 100 16.71 -12.07 -4.77
N VAL A 101 17.87 -11.40 -4.78
CA VAL A 101 18.61 -11.10 -6.02
C VAL A 101 19.04 -12.38 -6.73
N ILE A 102 19.56 -13.37 -5.99
CA ILE A 102 19.92 -14.69 -6.57
C ILE A 102 18.70 -15.37 -7.19
N SER A 103 17.54 -15.30 -6.54
CA SER A 103 16.28 -15.88 -7.03
C SER A 103 15.81 -15.20 -8.32
N LEU A 104 15.92 -13.87 -8.39
CA LEU A 104 15.64 -13.12 -9.62
C LEU A 104 16.63 -13.47 -10.73
N LEU A 105 17.93 -13.56 -10.45
CA LEU A 105 18.93 -13.95 -11.44
C LEU A 105 18.69 -15.37 -11.98
N ARG A 106 18.27 -16.31 -11.13
CA ARG A 106 17.89 -17.67 -11.55
C ARG A 106 16.69 -17.65 -12.49
N CYS A 107 15.65 -16.90 -12.13
CA CYS A 107 14.46 -16.71 -12.96
C CYS A 107 14.82 -16.05 -14.31
N TRP A 108 15.69 -15.04 -14.30
CA TRP A 108 16.16 -14.38 -15.51
C TRP A 108 16.88 -15.36 -16.44
N ARG A 109 17.80 -16.18 -15.91
CA ARG A 109 18.52 -17.19 -16.68
C ARG A 109 17.60 -18.28 -17.22
N SER A 110 16.64 -18.77 -16.43
CA SER A 110 15.71 -19.82 -16.86
C SER A 110 14.74 -19.37 -17.95
N ASN A 111 14.49 -18.06 -18.04
CA ASN A 111 13.54 -17.47 -19.00
C ASN A 111 14.26 -16.73 -20.15
N GLY A 112 15.48 -17.14 -20.50
CA GLY A 112 16.20 -16.59 -21.66
C GLY A 112 16.53 -15.10 -21.57
N GLY A 113 16.71 -14.58 -20.36
CA GLY A 113 17.04 -13.18 -20.12
C GLY A 113 15.84 -12.27 -19.86
N ALA A 114 14.69 -12.83 -19.52
CA ALA A 114 13.48 -12.07 -19.20
C ALA A 114 13.05 -12.24 -17.73
N LEU A 115 12.46 -11.18 -17.17
CA LEU A 115 11.86 -11.17 -15.84
C LEU A 115 10.45 -10.57 -15.87
N PRO A 116 9.63 -10.82 -14.84
CA PRO A 116 8.37 -10.12 -14.64
C PRO A 116 8.67 -8.70 -14.14
N TYR A 117 9.21 -7.83 -15.02
CA TYR A 117 9.77 -6.53 -14.65
C TYR A 117 8.80 -5.62 -13.89
N ASN A 118 7.52 -5.60 -14.25
CA ASN A 118 6.51 -4.80 -13.55
C ASN A 118 6.30 -5.32 -12.13
N GLY A 119 6.23 -6.64 -11.98
CA GLY A 119 6.16 -7.30 -10.68
C GLY A 119 7.39 -7.06 -9.82
N VAL A 120 8.59 -7.15 -10.41
CA VAL A 120 9.87 -6.90 -9.72
C VAL A 120 9.95 -5.45 -9.28
N PHE A 121 9.59 -4.51 -10.15
CA PHE A 121 9.57 -3.09 -9.82
C PHE A 121 8.60 -2.79 -8.68
N ALA A 122 7.36 -3.31 -8.75
CA ALA A 122 6.37 -3.14 -7.68
C ALA A 122 6.88 -3.70 -6.34
N TYR A 123 7.46 -4.90 -6.35
CA TYR A 123 8.05 -5.51 -5.16
C TYR A 123 9.19 -4.65 -4.58
N VAL A 124 10.14 -4.22 -5.40
CA VAL A 124 11.28 -3.41 -4.95
C VAL A 124 10.83 -2.03 -4.44
N ALA A 125 9.94 -1.35 -5.17
CA ALA A 125 9.42 -0.05 -4.78
C ALA A 125 8.65 -0.13 -3.44
N SER A 126 7.81 -1.16 -3.25
CA SER A 126 7.05 -1.37 -2.02
C SER A 126 7.93 -1.61 -0.77
N LEU A 127 9.18 -2.03 -0.96
CA LEU A 127 10.09 -2.40 0.13
C LEU A 127 11.16 -1.36 0.40
N TYR A 128 11.87 -0.92 -0.64
CA TYR A 128 13.13 -0.19 -0.47
C TYR A 128 12.97 1.32 -0.62
N PHE A 129 11.94 1.79 -1.35
CA PHE A 129 11.76 3.24 -1.52
C PHE A 129 11.40 3.93 -0.19
N TRP A 130 10.79 3.21 0.76
CA TRP A 130 10.57 3.70 2.12
C TRP A 130 11.85 4.18 2.81
N PHE A 131 12.95 3.45 2.65
CA PHE A 131 14.24 3.86 3.23
C PHE A 131 14.78 5.14 2.58
N LEU A 132 14.53 5.35 1.29
CA LEU A 132 14.92 6.59 0.61
C LEU A 132 14.17 7.78 1.20
N PHE A 133 12.86 7.66 1.42
CA PHE A 133 12.06 8.73 2.04
C PHE A 133 12.46 9.00 3.49
N MET A 134 12.61 7.95 4.30
CA MET A 134 12.90 8.07 5.74
C MET A 134 14.33 8.56 6.03
N ARG A 135 15.33 8.10 5.27
CA ARG A 135 16.75 8.39 5.54
C ARG A 135 17.17 9.76 5.03
N TRP A 136 16.64 10.19 3.89
CA TRP A 136 17.08 11.40 3.19
C TRP A 136 16.23 12.63 3.54
N GLY A 137 15.34 12.52 4.54
CA GLY A 137 14.52 13.65 5.00
C GLY A 137 13.63 14.22 3.89
N ILE A 138 13.24 13.37 2.93
CA ILE A 138 12.40 13.83 1.82
C ILE A 138 11.06 14.22 2.43
N ASP A 139 10.69 15.49 2.23
CA ASP A 139 9.54 16.21 2.77
C ASP A 139 8.38 15.32 3.30
N PRO A 140 7.83 15.59 4.50
CA PRO A 140 6.68 14.87 5.07
C PRO A 140 5.51 14.64 4.09
N VAL A 141 5.37 15.43 3.02
CA VAL A 141 4.44 15.23 1.91
C VAL A 141 4.50 13.81 1.32
N TRP A 142 5.66 13.14 1.36
CA TRP A 142 5.79 11.77 0.85
C TRP A 142 5.01 10.75 1.67
N LEU A 143 4.73 11.03 2.94
CA LEU A 143 3.81 10.24 3.77
C LEU A 143 2.36 10.29 3.23
N MET A 144 2.02 11.29 2.41
CA MET A 144 0.73 11.40 1.73
C MET A 144 0.80 10.86 0.29
N ILE A 145 1.90 11.10 -0.42
CA ILE A 145 2.06 10.65 -1.82
C ILE A 145 2.11 9.12 -1.90
N VAL A 146 2.83 8.45 -1.01
CA VAL A 146 2.96 6.99 -1.10
C VAL A 146 1.62 6.26 -0.91
N PRO A 147 0.80 6.56 0.11
CA PRO A 147 -0.56 6.03 0.20
C PRO A 147 -1.44 6.38 -1.01
N THR A 148 -1.26 7.56 -1.60
CA THR A 148 -1.98 7.95 -2.82
C THR A 148 -1.60 7.04 -3.99
N LEU A 149 -0.30 6.88 -4.26
CA LEU A 149 0.21 6.00 -5.32
C LEU A 149 -0.20 4.54 -5.09
N HIS A 150 -0.16 4.08 -3.84
CA HIS A 150 -0.65 2.77 -3.43
C HIS A 150 -2.15 2.59 -3.74
N SER A 151 -2.97 3.58 -3.41
CA SER A 151 -4.41 3.57 -3.69
C SER A 151 -4.71 3.55 -5.19
N LEU A 152 -3.89 4.20 -6.02
CA LEU A 152 -4.02 4.14 -7.48
C LEU A 152 -3.78 2.73 -8.03
N GLN A 153 -2.87 1.95 -7.43
CA GLN A 153 -2.66 0.55 -7.82
C GLN A 153 -3.93 -0.28 -7.59
N TYR A 154 -4.70 0.02 -6.55
CA TYR A 154 -5.97 -0.65 -6.28
C TYR A 154 -7.01 -0.41 -7.36
N LEU A 155 -7.09 0.80 -7.91
CA LEU A 155 -8.04 1.09 -8.99
C LEU A 155 -7.83 0.16 -10.19
N LEU A 156 -6.59 -0.23 -10.49
CA LEU A 156 -6.29 -1.20 -11.55
C LEU A 156 -6.83 -2.61 -11.23
N ILE A 157 -6.74 -3.03 -9.96
CA ILE A 157 -7.25 -4.34 -9.50
C ILE A 157 -8.77 -4.34 -9.53
N VAL A 158 -9.42 -3.31 -8.96
CA VAL A 158 -10.88 -3.16 -8.98
C VAL A 158 -11.40 -3.13 -10.41
N TRP A 159 -10.72 -2.39 -11.28
CA TRP A 159 -11.10 -2.30 -12.68
C TRP A 159 -11.06 -3.67 -13.35
N ARG A 160 -9.97 -4.43 -13.17
CA ARG A 160 -9.87 -5.78 -13.73
C ARG A 160 -10.94 -6.71 -13.20
N TYR A 161 -11.21 -6.67 -11.90
CA TYR A 161 -12.30 -7.42 -11.28
C TYR A 161 -13.65 -7.08 -11.91
N GLN A 162 -13.96 -5.79 -12.08
CA GLN A 162 -15.23 -5.35 -12.66
C GLN A 162 -15.39 -5.80 -14.11
N ILE A 163 -14.31 -5.82 -14.90
CA ILE A 163 -14.33 -6.38 -16.26
C ILE A 163 -14.74 -7.86 -16.21
N GLY A 164 -14.13 -8.65 -15.31
CA GLY A 164 -14.46 -10.06 -15.16
C GLY A 164 -15.91 -10.29 -14.74
N TYR A 165 -16.38 -9.50 -13.78
CA TYR A 165 -17.77 -9.55 -13.29
C TYR A 165 -18.79 -9.23 -14.39
N GLU A 166 -18.57 -8.16 -15.15
CA GLU A 166 -19.50 -7.76 -16.21
C GLU A 166 -19.50 -8.73 -17.40
N LYS A 167 -18.35 -9.34 -17.73
CA LYS A 167 -18.29 -10.38 -18.76
C LYS A 167 -19.13 -11.59 -18.42
N ASP A 168 -19.03 -12.06 -17.18
CA ASP A 168 -19.83 -13.17 -16.67
C ASP A 168 -21.33 -12.82 -16.72
N ARG A 169 -21.68 -11.55 -16.46
CA ARG A 169 -23.05 -11.05 -16.54
C ARG A 169 -23.58 -10.87 -17.97
N ALA A 170 -22.72 -10.48 -18.92
CA ALA A 170 -23.09 -10.21 -20.31
C ALA A 170 -23.09 -11.45 -21.22
N GLY A 171 -22.53 -12.58 -20.76
CA GLY A 171 -22.39 -13.80 -21.55
C GLY A 171 -21.18 -13.79 -22.50
N ALA A 172 -20.66 -14.96 -22.85
CA ALA A 172 -19.34 -15.16 -23.46
C ALA A 172 -19.18 -14.73 -24.94
N ASN A 173 -20.18 -14.10 -25.57
CA ASN A 173 -20.21 -13.91 -27.02
C ASN A 173 -19.69 -12.54 -27.52
N GLU A 174 -19.39 -11.58 -26.66
CA GLU A 174 -18.81 -10.30 -27.10
C GLU A 174 -17.28 -10.25 -26.99
N SER A 175 -16.63 -9.78 -28.05
CA SER A 175 -15.20 -9.42 -28.06
C SER A 175 -14.90 -8.34 -27.02
N LEU A 176 -13.88 -8.55 -26.17
CA LEU A 176 -13.44 -7.62 -25.11
C LEU A 176 -13.27 -6.18 -25.64
N LEU A 177 -12.68 -6.03 -26.83
CA LEU A 177 -12.44 -4.73 -27.47
C LEU A 177 -13.73 -4.05 -27.91
N SER A 178 -14.71 -4.82 -28.39
CA SER A 178 -16.04 -4.33 -28.80
C SER A 178 -16.88 -3.92 -27.59
N PHE A 179 -16.85 -4.71 -26.51
CA PHE A 179 -17.52 -4.41 -25.26
C PHE A 179 -16.93 -3.16 -24.58
N MET A 180 -15.59 -3.07 -24.52
CA MET A 180 -14.91 -1.91 -23.95
C MET A 180 -15.13 -0.66 -24.80
N SER A 181 -15.05 -0.71 -26.12
CA SER A 181 -15.27 0.47 -26.95
C SER A 181 -16.70 0.98 -26.85
N ALA A 182 -17.71 0.10 -26.94
CA ALA A 182 -19.12 0.46 -26.86
C ALA A 182 -19.50 1.02 -25.48
N LYS A 183 -18.98 0.43 -24.41
CA LYS A 183 -19.30 0.86 -23.04
C LYS A 183 -18.55 2.14 -22.66
N PHE A 184 -17.27 2.28 -23.01
CA PHE A 184 -16.47 3.46 -22.66
C PHE A 184 -16.79 4.69 -23.52
N ALA A 185 -17.31 4.49 -24.74
CA ALA A 185 -17.78 5.58 -25.60
C ALA A 185 -19.22 6.05 -25.25
N GLY A 186 -19.96 5.30 -24.44
CA GLY A 186 -21.32 5.64 -24.05
C GLY A 186 -21.38 6.84 -23.10
N LYS A 187 -22.25 7.81 -23.40
CA LYS A 187 -22.50 8.98 -22.53
C LYS A 187 -22.83 8.59 -21.08
N ALA A 188 -23.54 7.47 -20.88
CA ALA A 188 -23.88 6.96 -19.55
C ALA A 188 -22.64 6.48 -18.75
N TYR A 189 -21.66 5.84 -19.42
CA TYR A 189 -20.41 5.46 -18.77
C TYR A 189 -19.58 6.69 -18.38
N GLN A 190 -19.46 7.66 -19.30
CA GLN A 190 -18.75 8.90 -19.01
C GLN A 190 -19.39 9.65 -17.84
N LEU A 191 -20.72 9.69 -17.77
CA LEU A 191 -21.45 10.26 -16.65
C LEU A 191 -21.19 9.49 -15.34
N ASN A 192 -21.27 8.16 -15.35
CA ASN A 192 -21.01 7.34 -14.16
C ASN A 192 -19.57 7.49 -13.66
N LEU A 193 -18.60 7.54 -14.58
CA LEU A 193 -17.20 7.79 -14.25
C LEU A 193 -17.03 9.20 -13.68
N ALA A 194 -17.65 10.21 -14.28
CA ALA A 194 -17.60 11.58 -13.78
C ALA A 194 -18.23 11.68 -12.38
N ILE A 195 -19.39 11.05 -12.14
CA ILE A 195 -20.03 10.97 -10.82
C ILE A 195 -19.11 10.26 -9.83
N PHE A 196 -18.51 9.13 -10.21
CA PHE A 196 -17.58 8.39 -9.35
C PHE A 196 -16.37 9.24 -8.96
N VAL A 197 -15.73 9.92 -9.92
CA VAL A 197 -14.60 10.82 -9.66
C VAL A 197 -15.04 11.99 -8.79
N LEU A 198 -16.17 12.63 -9.10
CA LEU A 198 -16.70 13.75 -8.35
C LEU A 198 -17.00 13.36 -6.90
N LEU A 199 -17.70 12.26 -6.68
CA LEU A 199 -17.97 11.74 -5.33
C LEU A 199 -16.69 11.37 -4.60
N GLY A 200 -15.72 10.75 -5.29
CA GLY A 200 -14.41 10.45 -4.71
C GLY A 200 -13.66 11.71 -4.27
N VAL A 201 -13.66 12.76 -5.09
CA VAL A 201 -13.05 14.06 -4.75
C VAL A 201 -13.79 14.73 -3.59
N ILE A 202 -15.12 14.75 -3.60
CA ILE A 202 -15.92 15.35 -2.52
C ILE A 202 -15.70 14.60 -1.21
N LEU A 203 -15.82 13.26 -1.20
CA LEU A 203 -15.62 12.45 0.00
C LEU A 203 -14.17 12.53 0.50
N GLY A 204 -13.19 12.57 -0.41
CA GLY A 204 -11.79 12.82 -0.06
C GLY A 204 -11.59 14.19 0.57
N ALA A 205 -12.13 15.25 -0.03
CA ALA A 205 -12.07 16.60 0.50
C ALA A 205 -12.74 16.70 1.89
N MET A 206 -13.87 16.02 2.07
CA MET A 206 -14.57 15.93 3.34
C MET A 206 -13.74 15.20 4.39
N GLY A 207 -13.22 14.01 4.08
CA GLY A 207 -12.48 13.18 5.02
C GLY A 207 -11.14 13.79 5.43
N PHE A 208 -10.37 14.35 4.49
CA PHE A 208 -9.02 14.85 4.77
C PHE A 208 -8.96 16.32 5.19
N TRP A 209 -9.96 17.14 4.86
CA TRP A 209 -9.96 18.58 5.20
C TRP A 209 -11.23 19.03 5.93
N ALA A 210 -12.40 18.92 5.31
CA ALA A 210 -13.59 19.61 5.83
C ALA A 210 -14.02 19.12 7.21
N ILE A 211 -14.14 17.80 7.40
CA ILE A 211 -14.51 17.19 8.68
C ILE A 211 -13.44 17.47 9.75
N PRO A 212 -12.13 17.21 9.52
CA PRO A 212 -11.14 17.51 10.55
C PRO A 212 -11.08 18.99 10.93
N ILE A 213 -11.18 19.92 9.97
CA ILE A 213 -11.20 21.37 10.25
C ILE A 213 -12.47 21.76 11.01
N LEU A 214 -13.62 21.19 10.66
CA LEU A 214 -14.86 21.44 11.40
C LEU A 214 -14.72 20.98 12.85
N LEU A 215 -14.27 19.73 13.08
CA LEU A 215 -14.07 19.17 14.42
C LEU A 215 -13.06 19.99 15.23
N GLN A 216 -11.99 20.44 14.58
CA GLN A 216 -10.97 21.31 15.15
C GLN A 216 -11.54 22.62 15.71
N ASN A 217 -12.57 23.19 15.07
CA ASN A 217 -13.16 24.47 15.47
C ASN A 217 -14.32 24.31 16.47
N VAL A 218 -15.02 23.18 16.47
CA VAL A 218 -16.25 23.00 17.26
C VAL A 218 -16.06 22.16 18.52
N VAL A 219 -15.05 21.28 18.56
CA VAL A 219 -14.80 20.41 19.71
C VAL A 219 -13.70 21.04 20.58
N PRO A 220 -13.99 21.45 21.83
CA PRO A 220 -12.96 21.94 22.73
C PRO A 220 -11.98 20.81 23.09
N TYR A 221 -10.69 21.08 22.98
CA TYR A 221 -9.64 20.19 23.43
C TYR A 221 -8.39 20.98 23.83
N ASP A 222 -7.47 20.33 24.53
CA ASP A 222 -6.22 20.94 24.97
C ASP A 222 -5.22 21.07 23.80
N THR A 223 -5.18 22.26 23.19
CA THR A 223 -4.27 22.56 22.07
C THR A 223 -2.81 22.68 22.49
N GLU A 224 -2.52 22.92 23.77
CA GLU A 224 -1.14 22.94 24.26
C GLU A 224 -0.57 21.52 24.30
N THR A 225 -1.39 20.56 24.73
CA THR A 225 -0.98 19.14 24.79
C THR A 225 -1.01 18.45 23.42
N PHE A 226 -2.01 18.75 22.58
CA PHE A 226 -2.29 18.00 21.34
C PHE A 226 -2.08 18.82 20.05
N GLY A 227 -1.51 20.02 20.14
CA GLY A 227 -1.29 20.87 18.98
C GLY A 227 -2.59 21.29 18.26
N PRO A 228 -2.50 22.06 17.17
CA PRO A 228 -3.65 22.60 16.45
C PRO A 228 -4.25 21.67 15.39
N SER A 229 -3.76 20.43 15.28
CA SER A 229 -4.09 19.53 14.16
C SER A 229 -4.48 18.12 14.60
N MET A 230 -4.92 17.96 15.85
CA MET A 230 -5.28 16.67 16.45
C MET A 230 -6.30 15.90 15.60
N PHE A 231 -7.36 16.56 15.13
CA PHE A 231 -8.41 15.89 14.36
C PHE A 231 -7.96 15.46 12.95
N MET A 232 -7.11 16.24 12.29
CA MET A 232 -6.49 15.82 11.03
C MET A 232 -5.70 14.53 11.25
N PHE A 233 -4.94 14.47 12.35
CA PHE A 233 -4.12 13.33 12.70
C PHE A 233 -4.96 12.07 13.00
N ILE A 234 -6.01 12.20 13.82
CA ILE A 234 -6.92 11.10 14.16
C ILE A 234 -7.59 10.54 12.91
N ILE A 235 -8.11 11.42 12.03
CA ILE A 235 -8.80 10.97 10.82
C ILE A 235 -7.82 10.32 9.84
N PHE A 236 -6.60 10.86 9.71
CA PHE A 236 -5.54 10.24 8.92
C PHE A 236 -5.24 8.80 9.40
N ILE A 237 -5.11 8.59 10.71
CA ILE A 237 -4.91 7.26 11.30
C ILE A 237 -6.12 6.36 11.01
N PHE A 238 -7.33 6.86 11.27
CA PHE A 238 -8.56 6.11 11.06
C PHE A 238 -8.69 5.62 9.61
N ILE A 239 -8.51 6.49 8.62
CA ILE A 239 -8.64 6.15 7.20
C ILE A 239 -7.63 5.06 6.82
N ASN A 240 -6.36 5.21 7.22
CA ASN A 240 -5.31 4.25 6.90
C ASN A 240 -5.56 2.87 7.54
N VAL A 241 -5.98 2.84 8.82
CA VAL A 241 -6.30 1.60 9.53
C VAL A 241 -7.58 0.96 8.98
N HIS A 242 -8.60 1.75 8.69
CA HIS A 242 -9.84 1.29 8.07
C HIS A 242 -9.57 0.65 6.70
N HIS A 243 -8.79 1.32 5.85
CA HIS A 243 -8.39 0.80 4.55
C HIS A 243 -7.65 -0.54 4.67
N PHE A 244 -6.69 -0.64 5.60
CA PHE A 244 -6.02 -1.90 5.90
C PHE A 244 -7.01 -3.04 6.18
N PHE A 245 -8.02 -2.81 7.04
CA PHE A 245 -9.00 -3.85 7.36
C PHE A 245 -9.87 -4.23 6.17
N MET A 246 -10.37 -3.25 5.42
CA MET A 246 -11.19 -3.48 4.24
C MET A 246 -10.48 -4.37 3.22
N ASP A 247 -9.20 -4.10 2.97
CA ASP A 247 -8.42 -4.87 1.99
C ASP A 247 -8.13 -6.30 2.45
N ASN A 248 -7.90 -6.51 3.74
CA ASN A 248 -7.67 -7.85 4.27
C ASN A 248 -8.93 -8.74 4.22
N VAL A 249 -10.13 -8.15 4.06
CA VAL A 249 -11.38 -8.88 3.92
C VAL A 249 -11.74 -9.06 2.44
N MET A 250 -11.72 -7.98 1.66
CA MET A 250 -12.24 -7.98 0.28
C MET A 250 -11.34 -8.75 -0.67
N TRP A 251 -10.02 -8.51 -0.64
CA TRP A 251 -9.07 -8.97 -1.67
C TRP A 251 -8.38 -10.28 -1.32
N ARG A 252 -9.10 -11.21 -0.70
CA ARG A 252 -8.55 -12.53 -0.32
C ARG A 252 -8.59 -13.50 -1.48
N ARG A 253 -7.53 -14.31 -1.61
CA ARG A 253 -7.49 -15.44 -2.57
C ARG A 253 -8.64 -16.43 -2.37
N ASP A 254 -9.05 -16.63 -1.12
CA ASP A 254 -10.11 -17.57 -0.75
C ASP A 254 -11.51 -17.00 -1.04
N ASN A 255 -11.61 -15.71 -1.37
CA ASN A 255 -12.88 -15.11 -1.79
C ASN A 255 -13.25 -15.68 -3.17
N PRO A 256 -14.39 -16.40 -3.31
CA PRO A 256 -14.79 -17.04 -4.56
C PRO A 256 -14.94 -16.03 -5.70
N ASP A 257 -15.44 -14.83 -5.40
CA ASP A 257 -15.64 -13.78 -6.40
C ASP A 257 -14.31 -13.24 -6.91
N VAL A 258 -13.34 -13.01 -6.02
CA VAL A 258 -11.99 -12.59 -6.42
C VAL A 258 -11.36 -13.67 -7.30
N ARG A 259 -11.50 -14.94 -6.93
CA ARG A 259 -10.99 -16.05 -7.75
C ARG A 259 -11.64 -16.08 -9.13
N LYS A 260 -12.96 -15.88 -9.19
CA LYS A 260 -13.75 -15.95 -10.43
C LYS A 260 -13.51 -14.76 -11.35
N TYR A 261 -13.44 -13.55 -10.81
CA TYR A 261 -13.50 -12.32 -11.60
C TYR A 261 -12.15 -11.60 -11.77
N LEU A 262 -11.16 -11.86 -10.92
CA LEU A 262 -9.84 -11.23 -11.03
C LEU A 262 -8.81 -12.09 -11.79
N PHE A 263 -8.90 -13.42 -11.66
CA PHE A 263 -7.88 -14.35 -12.16
C PHE A 263 -8.28 -15.16 -13.39
N ASN A 264 -9.58 -15.34 -13.66
CA ASN A 264 -10.09 -15.96 -14.88
C ASN A 264 -10.37 -14.91 -15.96
#